data_AF-A0A060D6X7-F1
#
_entry.id   AF-A0A060D6X7-F1
#
_cell.length_a   1.000
_cell.length_b   1.000
_cell.length_c   1.000
_cell.angle_alpha   90.00
_cell.angle_beta   90.00
_cell.angle_gamma   90.00
#
_symmetry.space_group_name_H-M   'P 1'
#
loop_
_entity.id
_entity.type
_entity.pdbx_description
1 polymer ?
#
loop_
_entity_poly.entity_id
_entity_poly.type
_entity_poly.pdbx_seq_one_letter_code
_entity_poly.pdbx_strand_id
1 'polypeptide(L)'
;GGFAMPIRENKAQEIYIVMSGEMMALYAANNIARGILKYAAGGSVRLGGLICNERQTDRELDLAEALAAKLNSKLIHFVPRDNIVQHAELRKMTVIQYAPDSQQAAEYRILAQRIHDNSGKGTIPTPSP
;
A
#
# COMPACT_ATOMS: atom_id res chain seq x y z
N GLY A 1 8.45 -14.65 -10.68
CA GLY A 1 7.57 -14.22 -9.57
C GLY A 1 6.38 -13.46 -10.15
N GLY A 2 5.18 -13.68 -9.61
CA GLY A 2 3.91 -13.20 -10.21
C GLY A 2 3.77 -11.68 -10.37
N PHE A 3 4.50 -10.88 -9.58
CA PHE A 3 4.42 -9.42 -9.62
C PHE A 3 5.22 -8.75 -10.74
N ALA A 4 6.28 -9.40 -11.24
CA ALA A 4 7.14 -8.81 -12.27
C ALA A 4 6.51 -8.82 -13.67
N MET A 5 5.60 -9.76 -13.95
CA MET A 5 5.00 -9.93 -15.28
C MET A 5 4.02 -8.80 -15.65
N PRO A 6 3.06 -8.38 -14.78
CA PRO A 6 2.18 -7.25 -15.10
C PRO A 6 2.94 -5.92 -15.29
N ILE A 7 4.02 -5.71 -14.55
CA ILE A 7 4.89 -4.54 -14.67
C ILE A 7 5.66 -4.58 -15.99
N ARG A 8 6.25 -5.74 -16.33
CA ARG A 8 7.01 -5.93 -17.56
C ARG A 8 6.14 -5.75 -18.81
N GLU A 9 4.88 -6.14 -18.73
CA GLU A 9 3.88 -5.99 -19.80
C GLU A 9 3.19 -4.62 -19.79
N ASN A 10 3.60 -3.69 -18.92
CA ASN A 10 2.97 -2.36 -18.74
C ASN A 10 1.44 -2.43 -18.48
N LYS A 11 0.94 -3.53 -17.89
CA LYS A 11 -0.48 -3.72 -17.56
C LYS A 11 -0.93 -2.94 -16.33
N ALA A 12 0.01 -2.56 -15.47
CA ALA A 12 -0.22 -1.68 -14.32
C ALA A 12 0.78 -0.53 -14.40
N GLN A 13 0.31 0.71 -14.21
CA GLN A 13 1.15 1.91 -14.27
C GLN A 13 1.38 2.53 -12.90
N GLU A 14 0.45 2.30 -11.97
CA GLU A 14 0.52 2.80 -10.61
C GLU A 14 0.47 1.63 -9.63
N ILE A 15 1.45 1.58 -8.74
CA ILE A 15 1.62 0.48 -7.79
C ILE A 15 1.45 1.02 -6.38
N TYR A 16 0.65 0.33 -5.58
CA TYR A 16 0.53 0.57 -4.15
C TYR A 16 1.07 -0.63 -3.40
N ILE A 17 1.90 -0.40 -2.38
CA ILE A 17 2.48 -1.48 -1.56
C ILE A 17 1.77 -1.47 -0.20
N VAL A 18 1.11 -2.58 0.13
CA VAL A 18 0.57 -2.80 1.47
C VAL A 18 1.66 -3.40 2.34
N MET A 19 1.87 -2.85 3.54
CA MET A 19 2.88 -3.27 4.49
C MET A 19 2.41 -3.05 5.93
N SER A 20 3.19 -3.49 6.93
CA SER A 20 3.03 -3.17 8.35
C SER A 20 4.35 -2.62 8.92
N GLY A 21 4.37 -2.22 10.19
CA GLY A 21 5.57 -1.76 10.90
C GLY A 21 6.58 -2.87 11.23
N GLU A 22 6.27 -4.13 10.89
CA GLU A 22 7.17 -5.25 11.11
C GLU A 22 8.39 -5.21 10.18
N MET A 23 9.56 -5.53 10.72
CA MET A 23 10.83 -5.53 9.97
C MET A 23 10.75 -6.30 8.64
N MET A 24 10.05 -7.45 8.61
CA MET A 24 9.91 -8.26 7.40
C MET A 24 9.00 -7.59 6.35
N ALA A 25 7.98 -6.86 6.77
CA ALA A 25 7.11 -6.12 5.87
C ALA A 25 7.86 -4.91 5.26
N LEU A 26 8.66 -4.21 6.07
CA LEU A 26 9.52 -3.12 5.59
C LEU A 26 10.56 -3.64 4.57
N TYR A 27 11.19 -4.79 4.85
CA TYR A 27 12.13 -5.43 3.93
C TYR A 27 11.46 -5.86 2.62
N ALA A 28 10.28 -6.46 2.69
CA ALA A 28 9.50 -6.83 1.52
C ALA A 28 9.11 -5.61 0.67
N ALA A 29 8.67 -4.52 1.31
CA ALA A 29 8.35 -3.26 0.63
C ALA A 29 9.57 -2.68 -0.10
N ASN A 30 10.76 -2.69 0.52
CA ASN A 30 12.00 -2.25 -0.12
C ASN A 30 12.36 -3.13 -1.34
N ASN A 31 12.19 -4.46 -1.24
CA ASN A 31 12.45 -5.38 -2.35
C ASN A 31 11.48 -5.21 -3.52
N ILE A 32 10.19 -4.99 -3.23
CA ILE A 32 9.20 -4.67 -4.26
C ILE A 32 9.58 -3.35 -4.93
N ALA A 33 9.97 -2.33 -4.17
CA ALA A 33 10.42 -1.04 -4.72
C ALA A 33 11.64 -1.18 -5.64
N ARG A 34 12.59 -2.10 -5.36
CA ARG A 34 13.67 -2.44 -6.32
C ARG A 34 13.15 -3.04 -7.61
N GLY A 35 12.14 -3.92 -7.51
CA GLY A 35 11.43 -4.45 -8.67
C GLY A 35 10.86 -3.33 -9.52
N ILE A 36 10.16 -2.37 -8.90
CA ILE A 36 9.59 -1.20 -9.58
C ILE A 36 10.68 -0.36 -10.25
N LEU A 37 11.76 -0.02 -9.53
CA LEU A 37 12.88 0.77 -10.05
C LEU A 37 13.48 0.15 -11.33
N LYS A 38 13.63 -1.18 -11.35
CA LYS A 38 14.17 -1.90 -12.52
C LYS A 38 13.35 -1.69 -13.80
N TYR A 39 12.03 -1.54 -13.68
CA TYR A 39 11.13 -1.37 -14.82
C TYR A 39 10.72 0.08 -15.06
N ALA A 40 10.88 0.97 -14.07
CA ALA A 40 10.57 2.40 -14.18
C ALA A 40 11.46 3.13 -15.20
N ALA A 41 12.69 2.65 -15.44
CA ALA A 41 13.63 3.26 -16.40
C ALA A 41 13.20 3.13 -17.87
N GLY A 42 12.43 2.08 -18.21
CA GLY A 42 11.96 1.81 -19.58
C GLY A 42 10.45 1.84 -19.77
N GLY A 43 9.69 2.14 -18.70
CA GLY A 43 8.23 2.09 -18.70
C GLY A 43 7.56 3.21 -17.92
N SER A 44 6.22 3.25 -17.95
CA SER A 44 5.41 4.25 -17.25
C SER A 44 5.09 3.86 -15.80
N VAL A 45 5.61 2.73 -15.31
CA VAL A 45 5.36 2.26 -13.95
C VAL A 45 5.92 3.21 -12.90
N ARG A 46 5.10 3.54 -11.91
CA ARG A 46 5.43 4.38 -10.76
C ARG A 46 4.90 3.79 -9.45
N LEU A 47 5.57 4.10 -8.34
CA LEU A 47 5.09 3.82 -7.00
C LEU A 47 4.10 4.93 -6.60
N GLY A 48 2.80 4.60 -6.55
CA GLY A 48 1.73 5.50 -6.12
C GLY A 48 1.81 5.83 -4.64
N GLY A 49 2.18 4.85 -3.81
CA GLY A 49 2.49 5.06 -2.40
C GLY A 49 2.43 3.78 -1.56
N LEU A 50 2.67 3.95 -0.26
CA LEU A 50 2.55 2.89 0.74
C LEU A 50 1.17 2.93 1.41
N ILE A 51 0.65 1.77 1.79
CA ILE A 51 -0.53 1.63 2.62
C ILE A 51 -0.10 0.81 3.84
N CYS A 52 -0.21 1.39 5.02
CA CYS A 52 0.06 0.67 6.25
C CYS A 52 -1.20 -0.09 6.70
N ASN A 53 -1.08 -1.39 6.91
CA ASN A 53 -2.10 -2.22 7.53
C ASN A 53 -1.64 -2.55 8.95
N GLU A 54 -2.26 -1.91 9.93
CA GLU A 54 -1.82 -1.91 11.31
C GLU A 54 -1.76 -3.32 11.92
N ARG A 55 -0.65 -3.63 12.59
CA ARG A 55 -0.48 -4.83 13.41
C ARG A 55 -0.39 -4.54 14.90
N GLN A 56 -0.67 -3.30 15.30
CA GLN A 56 -0.60 -2.80 16.68
C GLN A 56 0.82 -2.90 17.24
N THR A 57 1.79 -2.53 16.41
CA THR A 57 3.20 -2.44 16.81
C THR A 57 3.54 -1.01 17.24
N ASP A 58 4.51 -0.86 18.14
CA ASP A 58 4.90 0.46 18.62
C ASP A 58 5.40 1.35 17.48
N ARG A 59 4.89 2.59 17.42
CA ARG A 59 5.30 3.62 16.45
C ARG A 59 5.17 3.20 14.98
N GLU A 60 4.20 2.34 14.68
CA GLU A 60 3.97 1.79 13.33
C GLU A 60 3.73 2.88 12.28
N LEU A 61 2.99 3.94 12.64
CA LEU A 61 2.75 5.09 11.77
C LEU A 61 4.06 5.82 11.42
N ASP A 62 4.87 6.15 12.42
CA ASP A 62 6.16 6.84 12.22
C ASP A 62 7.09 6.03 11.31
N LEU A 63 7.15 4.70 11.51
CA LEU A 63 7.95 3.80 10.69
C LEU A 63 7.47 3.75 9.25
N ALA A 64 6.15 3.69 9.03
CA ALA A 64 5.55 3.68 7.70
C ALA A 64 5.80 4.98 6.94
N GLU A 65 5.65 6.13 7.62
CA GLU A 65 5.94 7.45 7.05
C GLU A 65 7.43 7.61 6.72
N ALA A 66 8.31 7.22 7.64
CA ALA A 66 9.76 7.27 7.42
C ALA A 66 10.20 6.39 6.24
N LEU A 67 9.66 5.17 6.12
CA LEU A 67 9.94 4.31 4.98
C LEU A 67 9.42 4.93 3.68
N ALA A 68 8.19 5.45 3.67
CA ALA A 68 7.62 6.08 2.49
C ALA A 68 8.49 7.23 1.99
N ALA A 69 8.92 8.11 2.89
CA ALA A 69 9.82 9.21 2.57
C ALA A 69 11.17 8.71 2.03
N LYS A 70 11.76 7.68 2.68
CA LYS A 70 13.03 7.09 2.25
C LYS A 70 12.96 6.45 0.86
N LEU A 71 11.80 5.91 0.49
CA LEU A 71 11.53 5.35 -0.83
C LEU A 71 11.16 6.42 -1.88
N ASN A 72 11.30 7.72 -1.58
CA ASN A 72 10.85 8.81 -2.44
C ASN A 72 9.36 8.68 -2.78
N SER A 73 8.53 8.40 -1.78
CA SER A 73 7.10 8.19 -1.94
C SER A 73 6.34 8.75 -0.73
N LYS A 74 5.07 8.35 -0.57
CA LYS A 74 4.20 8.82 0.51
C LYS A 74 3.38 7.68 1.10
N LEU A 75 3.03 7.83 2.37
CA LEU A 75 2.02 6.99 3.01
C LEU A 75 0.65 7.50 2.56
N ILE A 76 -0.05 6.71 1.75
CA ILE A 76 -1.39 7.04 1.25
C ILE A 76 -2.39 6.96 2.39
N HIS A 77 -2.30 5.91 3.19
CA HIS A 77 -3.21 5.69 4.29
C HIS A 77 -2.64 4.73 5.32
N PHE A 78 -3.13 4.88 6.55
CA PHE A 78 -2.88 3.98 7.65
C PHE A 78 -4.23 3.35 8.00
N VAL A 79 -4.39 2.07 7.68
CA VAL A 79 -5.61 1.30 7.93
C VAL A 79 -5.51 0.74 9.34
N PRO A 80 -6.37 1.18 10.27
CA PRO A 80 -6.35 0.68 11.64
C PRO A 80 -6.83 -0.77 11.71
N ARG A 81 -6.42 -1.46 12.77
CA ARG A 81 -6.85 -2.82 13.04
C ARG A 81 -8.25 -2.82 13.67
N ASP A 82 -9.20 -3.50 13.02
CA ASP A 82 -10.56 -3.66 13.53
C ASP A 82 -11.03 -5.11 13.36
N ASN A 83 -11.60 -5.69 14.43
CA ASN A 83 -12.15 -7.05 14.44
C ASN A 83 -13.35 -7.21 13.49
N ILE A 84 -14.01 -6.11 13.09
CA ILE A 84 -15.10 -6.15 12.11
C ILE A 84 -14.66 -6.71 10.76
N VAL A 85 -13.38 -6.57 10.41
CA VAL A 85 -12.78 -7.15 9.21
C VAL A 85 -12.91 -8.67 9.26
N GLN A 86 -12.53 -9.30 10.37
CA GLN A 86 -12.65 -10.76 10.55
C GLN A 86 -14.12 -11.21 10.51
N HIS A 87 -15.04 -10.44 11.10
CA HIS A 87 -16.47 -10.74 11.05
C HIS A 87 -17.07 -10.66 9.64
N ALA A 88 -16.60 -9.71 8.82
CA ALA A 88 -16.99 -9.59 7.42
C ALA A 88 -16.40 -10.75 6.58
N GLU A 89 -15.12 -11.07 6.79
CA GLU A 89 -14.42 -12.18 6.12
C GLU A 89 -15.08 -13.53 6.36
N LEU A 90 -15.50 -13.83 7.60
CA LEU A 90 -16.24 -15.05 7.96
C LEU A 90 -17.56 -15.20 7.17
N ARG A 91 -18.13 -14.08 6.72
CA ARG A 91 -19.35 -14.03 5.90
C ARG A 91 -19.07 -13.90 4.41
N LYS A 92 -17.79 -13.96 4.00
CA LYS A 92 -17.34 -13.77 2.62
C LYS A 92 -17.78 -12.42 2.03
N MET A 93 -17.82 -11.39 2.88
CA MET A 93 -18.20 -10.03 2.51
C MET A 93 -17.03 -9.08 2.78
N THR A 94 -16.96 -7.99 2.01
CA THR A 94 -16.13 -6.84 2.39
C THR A 94 -16.76 -6.10 3.57
N VAL A 95 -15.97 -5.34 4.33
CA VAL A 95 -16.52 -4.48 5.40
C VAL A 95 -17.52 -3.45 4.84
N ILE A 96 -17.28 -2.93 3.64
CA ILE A 96 -18.20 -2.01 2.94
C ILE A 96 -19.59 -2.64 2.74
N GLN A 97 -19.66 -3.94 2.46
CA GLN A 97 -20.93 -4.66 2.28
C GLN A 97 -21.54 -5.10 3.62
N TYR A 98 -20.72 -5.61 4.53
CA TYR A 98 -21.18 -6.19 5.79
C TYR A 98 -21.66 -5.13 6.79
N ALA A 99 -20.91 -4.04 6.92
CA ALA A 99 -21.16 -2.98 7.89
C ALA A 99 -20.81 -1.61 7.27
N PRO A 100 -21.64 -1.11 6.34
CA PRO A 100 -21.34 0.09 5.56
C PRO A 100 -21.13 1.35 6.42
N ASP A 101 -21.75 1.43 7.59
CA ASP A 101 -21.69 2.59 8.48
C ASP A 101 -20.62 2.46 9.58
N SER A 102 -19.81 1.40 9.54
CA SER A 102 -18.70 1.21 10.49
C SER A 102 -17.55 2.20 10.27
N GLN A 103 -16.78 2.45 11.33
CA GLN A 103 -15.55 3.26 11.24
C GLN A 103 -14.58 2.66 10.23
N GLN A 104 -14.37 1.34 10.25
CA GLN A 104 -13.50 0.67 9.28
C GLN A 104 -13.99 0.81 7.83
N ALA A 105 -15.31 0.81 7.58
CA ALA A 105 -15.84 1.12 6.25
C ALA A 105 -15.51 2.57 5.82
N ALA A 106 -15.54 3.53 6.75
CA ALA A 106 -15.14 4.90 6.48
C ALA A 106 -13.64 5.00 6.12
N GLU A 107 -12.75 4.30 6.84
CA GLU A 107 -11.32 4.25 6.52
C GLU A 107 -11.06 3.73 5.10
N TYR A 108 -11.73 2.65 4.68
CA TYR A 108 -11.61 2.16 3.31
C TYR A 108 -12.12 3.15 2.26
N ARG A 109 -13.18 3.92 2.55
CA ARG A 109 -13.65 4.98 1.63
C ARG A 109 -12.63 6.12 1.55
N ILE A 110 -12.01 6.50 2.66
CA ILE A 110 -10.95 7.52 2.69
C ILE A 110 -9.74 7.03 1.89
N LEU A 111 -9.30 5.79 2.08
CA LEU A 111 -8.25 5.18 1.29
C LEU A 111 -8.57 5.21 -0.21
N ALA A 112 -9.78 4.79 -0.59
CA ALA A 112 -10.21 4.79 -1.98
C ALA A 112 -10.19 6.21 -2.59
N GLN A 113 -10.68 7.21 -1.85
CA GLN A 113 -10.64 8.60 -2.28
C GLN A 113 -9.20 9.10 -2.45
N ARG A 114 -8.31 8.81 -1.50
CA ARG A 114 -6.90 9.22 -1.58
C ARG A 114 -6.15 8.57 -2.74
N ILE A 115 -6.44 7.31 -3.05
CA ILE A 115 -5.91 6.62 -4.24
C ILE A 115 -6.42 7.30 -5.51
N HIS A 116 -7.73 7.59 -5.57
CA HIS A 116 -8.34 8.25 -6.73
C HIS A 116 -7.72 9.66 -6.97
N ASP A 117 -7.61 10.45 -5.91
CA ASP A 117 -7.04 11.81 -5.94
C ASP A 117 -5.53 11.82 -6.19
N ASN A 118 -4.85 10.68 -5.96
CA ASN A 118 -3.45 10.54 -6.36
C ASN A 118 -3.31 10.63 -7.88
N SER A 119 -4.32 10.17 -8.63
CA SER A 119 -4.46 10.37 -10.08
C SER A 119 -3.18 10.04 -10.87
N GLY A 120 -2.52 8.93 -10.55
CA GLY A 120 -1.31 8.49 -11.23
C GLY A 120 -0.04 9.29 -10.91
N LYS A 121 -0.07 10.19 -9.91
CA LYS A 121 1.09 10.99 -9.45
C LYS A 121 2.08 10.17 -8.62
N GLY A 122 2.35 8.94 -9.06
CA GLY A 122 3.38 8.09 -8.46
C GLY A 122 4.80 8.56 -8.80
N THR A 123 5.75 8.08 -8.02
CA THR A 123 7.17 8.44 -8.14
C THR A 123 8.02 7.25 -8.60
N ILE A 124 9.25 7.53 -9.03
CA ILE A 124 10.27 6.49 -9.18
C ILE A 124 10.87 6.26 -7.78
N PRO A 125 10.78 5.04 -7.22
CA PRO A 125 11.21 4.82 -5.85
C PRO A 125 12.73 4.78 -5.71
N THR A 126 13.22 5.11 -4.51
CA THR A 126 14.65 5.07 -4.13
C THR A 126 14.93 4.01 -3.07
N PRO A 127 14.83 2.71 -3.40
CA PRO A 127 15.10 1.63 -2.46
C PRO A 127 16.53 1.69 -1.90
N SER A 128 16.67 1.38 -0.63
CA SER A 128 17.98 1.29 0.02
C SER A 128 18.72 0.02 -0.40
N PRO A 129 20.08 0.04 -0.44
CA PRO A 129 20.94 -1.10 -0.73
C PRO A 129 20.74 -2.31 0.16
#